data_AF-E3GLR2-F1
#
_entry.id   AF-E3GLR2-F1
#
_cell.length_a   1.000
_cell.length_b   1.000
_cell.length_c   1.000
_cell.angle_alpha   90.00
_cell.angle_beta   90.00
_cell.angle_gamma   90.00
#
_symmetry.space_group_name_H-M   'P 1'
#
loop_
_entity.id
_entity.type
_entity.pdbx_description
1 polymer ?
#
loop_
_entity_poly.entity_id
_entity_poly.type
_entity_poly.pdbx_seq_one_letter_code
_entity_poly.pdbx_strand_id
1 'polypeptide(L)'
;MDIGGKIADLLKASPAAALVDGRIYRLKNPSGKFPAITYFVYSANGELYGDGAEESTHFGVQIDIFTPASFVAIYNAVMEAMLQNGFIRDFETEMHEDDTGLNHKVIRFNYNEF
;
A
#
# COMPACT_ATOMS: atom_id res chain seq x y z
N MET A 1 1.24 12.61 -11.41
CA MET A 1 1.67 11.25 -11.85
C MET A 1 0.56 10.23 -11.57
N ASP A 2 0.53 9.04 -12.20
CA ASP A 2 -0.34 7.96 -11.71
C ASP A 2 0.29 7.32 -10.46
N ILE A 3 -0.05 7.84 -9.28
CA ILE A 3 0.43 7.31 -7.99
C ILE A 3 0.04 5.84 -7.80
N GLY A 4 -1.11 5.41 -8.32
CA GLY A 4 -1.51 4.00 -8.29
C GLY A 4 -0.52 3.13 -9.06
N GLY A 5 -0.14 3.55 -10.27
CA GLY A 5 0.90 2.91 -11.07
C GLY A 5 2.25 2.86 -10.36
N LYS A 6 2.69 3.98 -9.77
CA LYS A 6 3.93 4.05 -8.99
C LYS A 6 3.94 3.02 -7.85
N ILE A 7 2.87 2.95 -7.05
CA ILE A 7 2.76 1.98 -5.94
C ILE A 7 2.84 0.54 -6.49
N ALA A 8 2.15 0.26 -7.59
CA ALA A 8 2.16 -1.06 -8.21
C ALA A 8 3.58 -1.50 -8.59
N ASP A 9 4.33 -0.61 -9.23
CA ASP A 9 5.69 -0.88 -9.70
C ASP A 9 6.66 -1.07 -8.52
N LEU A 10 6.55 -0.24 -7.48
CA LEU A 10 7.36 -0.38 -6.27
C LEU A 10 7.11 -1.72 -5.58
N LEU A 11 5.85 -2.10 -5.38
CA LEU A 11 5.51 -3.37 -4.72
C LEU A 11 5.96 -4.57 -5.55
N LYS A 12 5.80 -4.52 -6.88
CA LYS A 12 6.22 -5.59 -7.81
C LYS A 12 7.74 -5.73 -7.91
N ALA A 13 8.47 -4.63 -7.77
CA ALA A 13 9.94 -4.64 -7.77
C ALA A 13 10.53 -5.04 -6.40
N SER A 14 9.74 -4.98 -5.33
CA SER A 14 10.18 -5.33 -3.98
C SER A 14 10.21 -6.86 -3.73
N PRO A 15 10.92 -7.32 -2.68
CA PRO A 15 10.84 -8.71 -2.22
C PRO A 15 9.42 -9.17 -1.86
N ALA A 16 8.50 -8.24 -1.56
CA ALA A 16 7.11 -8.56 -1.25
C ALA A 16 6.44 -9.33 -2.39
N ALA A 17 6.78 -9.03 -3.65
CA ALA A 17 6.22 -9.71 -4.82
C ALA A 17 6.46 -11.22 -4.77
N ALA A 18 7.67 -11.66 -4.42
CA ALA A 18 7.98 -13.08 -4.30
C ALA A 18 7.24 -13.72 -3.10
N LEU A 19 7.16 -13.01 -1.98
CA LEU A 19 6.49 -13.49 -0.76
C LEU A 19 4.98 -13.69 -0.94
N VAL A 20 4.36 -12.99 -1.88
CA VAL A 20 2.95 -13.16 -2.25
C VAL A 20 2.74 -13.81 -3.61
N ASP A 21 3.77 -14.40 -4.22
CA ASP A 21 3.66 -15.07 -5.54
C ASP A 21 3.02 -14.14 -6.59
N GLY A 22 3.45 -12.87 -6.61
CA GLY A 22 2.97 -11.83 -7.51
C GLY A 22 1.53 -11.34 -7.26
N ARG A 23 0.85 -11.82 -6.20
CA ARG A 23 -0.54 -11.47 -5.86
C ARG A 23 -0.65 -10.08 -5.23
N ILE A 24 -0.44 -9.06 -6.06
CA ILE A 24 -0.54 -7.65 -5.71
C ILE A 24 -1.64 -7.03 -6.59
N TYR A 25 -2.70 -6.52 -5.97
CA TYR A 25 -3.88 -6.05 -6.67
C TYR A 25 -4.32 -4.65 -6.24
N ARG A 26 -4.83 -3.85 -7.17
CA ARG A 26 -5.46 -2.58 -6.83
C ARG A 26 -6.89 -2.84 -6.35
N LEU A 27 -7.30 -2.21 -5.24
CA LEU A 27 -8.62 -2.29 -4.60
C LEU A 27 -9.04 -3.66 -4.02
N LYS A 28 -8.93 -4.76 -4.79
CA LYS A 28 -9.45 -6.08 -4.38
C LYS A 28 -8.60 -7.21 -4.96
N ASN A 29 -8.43 -8.29 -4.19
CA ASN A 29 -7.88 -9.56 -4.67
C ASN A 29 -8.96 -10.37 -5.42
N PRO A 30 -8.89 -10.51 -6.77
CA PRO A 30 -9.86 -11.31 -7.53
C PRO A 30 -9.53 -12.80 -7.52
N SER A 31 -8.32 -13.19 -7.13
CA SER A 31 -7.86 -14.59 -7.22
C SER A 31 -8.41 -15.47 -6.11
N GLY A 32 -8.81 -14.88 -4.98
CA GLY A 32 -9.20 -15.61 -3.77
C GLY A 32 -8.06 -16.39 -3.10
N LYS A 33 -6.80 -16.23 -3.56
CA LYS A 33 -5.63 -16.94 -3.05
C LYS A 33 -4.81 -16.03 -2.12
N PHE A 34 -4.29 -16.61 -1.04
CA PHE A 34 -3.49 -15.91 0.00
C PHE A 34 -2.14 -16.60 0.25
N PRO A 35 -1.06 -15.88 0.63
CA PRO A 35 -1.02 -14.45 0.95
C PRO A 35 -1.21 -13.53 -0.28
N ALA A 36 -1.70 -12.31 -0.05
CA ALA A 36 -1.91 -11.31 -1.09
C ALA A 36 -1.79 -9.90 -0.51
N ILE A 37 -1.44 -8.94 -1.38
CA ILE A 37 -1.46 -7.52 -1.09
C ILE A 37 -2.56 -6.85 -1.89
N THR A 38 -3.36 -5.99 -1.25
CA THR A 38 -4.14 -4.99 -1.95
C THR A 38 -3.64 -3.59 -1.64
N TYR A 39 -3.83 -2.66 -2.57
CA TYR A 39 -3.49 -1.25 -2.35
C TYR A 39 -4.48 -0.33 -3.05
N PHE A 40 -4.62 0.88 -2.52
CA PHE A 40 -5.42 1.94 -3.12
C PHE A 40 -5.02 3.32 -2.59
N VAL A 41 -5.34 4.34 -3.40
CA VAL A 41 -5.25 5.76 -3.01
C VAL A 41 -6.64 6.15 -2.52
N TYR A 42 -6.78 6.49 -1.24
CA TYR A 42 -8.07 6.83 -0.62
C TYR A 42 -8.32 8.34 -0.59
N SER A 43 -7.28 9.15 -0.74
CA SER A 43 -7.38 10.61 -0.87
C SER A 43 -6.30 11.15 -1.80
N ALA A 44 -6.63 12.22 -2.52
CA ALA A 44 -5.73 13.03 -3.33
C ALA A 44 -6.22 14.47 -3.20
N ASN A 45 -5.53 15.27 -2.40
CA ASN A 45 -5.95 16.62 -2.04
C ASN A 45 -4.83 17.59 -2.40
N GLY A 46 -5.14 18.73 -3.01
CA GLY A 46 -4.17 19.80 -3.17
C GLY A 46 -3.67 20.27 -1.81
N GLU A 47 -2.36 20.29 -1.65
CA GLU A 47 -1.66 20.65 -0.41
C GLU A 47 -1.17 22.09 -0.45
N LEU A 48 -0.65 22.54 -1.59
CA LEU A 48 -0.19 23.90 -1.83
C LEU A 48 -0.85 24.49 -3.07
N TYR A 49 -1.16 25.79 -3.00
CA TYR A 49 -1.71 26.56 -4.10
C TYR A 49 -0.95 27.88 -4.23
N GLY A 50 -0.47 28.18 -5.43
CA GLY A 50 0.21 29.42 -5.80
C GLY A 50 -0.36 29.99 -7.09
N ASP A 51 -0.50 31.31 -7.16
CA ASP A 51 -1.10 32.02 -8.31
C ASP A 51 -2.47 31.48 -8.78
N GLY A 52 -3.22 30.86 -7.86
CA GLY A 52 -4.53 30.26 -8.15
C GLY A 52 -4.49 28.88 -8.80
N ALA A 53 -3.31 28.26 -8.91
CA ALA A 53 -3.11 26.89 -9.36
C ALA A 53 -2.61 26.00 -8.22
N GLU A 54 -2.91 24.70 -8.29
CA GLU A 54 -2.35 23.70 -7.38
C GLU A 54 -0.86 23.48 -7.71
N GLU A 55 0.00 23.60 -6.70
CA GLU A 55 1.45 23.43 -6.81
C GLU A 55 1.92 22.07 -6.30
N SER A 56 1.19 21.47 -5.35
CA SER A 56 1.50 20.12 -4.86
C SER A 56 0.23 19.37 -4.46
N THR A 57 0.27 18.04 -4.60
CA THR A 57 -0.82 17.14 -4.22
C THR A 57 -0.36 16.21 -3.11
N HIS A 58 -1.16 16.12 -2.04
CA HIS A 58 -1.01 15.14 -0.98
C HIS A 58 -1.88 13.91 -1.26
N PHE A 59 -1.26 12.73 -1.20
CA PHE A 59 -1.91 11.45 -1.42
C PHE A 59 -1.95 10.61 -0.15
N GLY A 60 -3.16 10.17 0.21
CA GLY A 60 -3.37 9.13 1.20
C GLY A 60 -3.43 7.77 0.53
N VAL A 61 -2.52 6.87 0.92
CA VAL A 61 -2.38 5.52 0.37
C VAL A 61 -2.62 4.49 1.45
N GLN A 62 -3.36 3.44 1.14
CA GLN A 62 -3.50 2.26 2.00
C GLN A 62 -2.95 1.03 1.29
N ILE A 63 -2.20 0.22 2.04
CA ILE A 63 -1.75 -1.11 1.65
C ILE A 63 -2.26 -2.10 2.70
N ASP A 64 -2.90 -3.16 2.22
CA ASP A 64 -3.41 -4.25 3.02
C ASP A 64 -2.65 -5.53 2.69
N ILE A 65 -2.26 -6.27 3.72
CA ILE A 65 -1.66 -7.60 3.59
C ILE A 65 -2.61 -8.60 4.21
N PHE A 66 -2.99 -9.61 3.44
CA PHE A 66 -3.83 -10.72 3.89
C PHE A 66 -3.02 -12.02 3.83
N THR A 67 -2.98 -12.79 4.91
CA THR A 67 -2.24 -14.05 4.96
C THR A 67 -2.80 -15.00 6.02
N PRO A 68 -2.85 -16.32 5.76
CA PRO A 68 -3.21 -17.31 6.80
C PRO A 68 -2.08 -17.54 7.81
N ALA A 69 -0.90 -16.97 7.57
CA ALA A 69 0.30 -17.12 8.39
C ALA A 69 0.78 -15.76 8.92
N SER A 70 2.02 -15.69 9.43
CA SER A 70 2.61 -14.42 9.84
C SER A 70 2.79 -13.47 8.64
N PHE A 71 2.39 -12.20 8.80
CA PHE A 71 2.60 -11.14 7.80
C PHE A 71 3.97 -10.46 7.91
N VAL A 72 4.79 -10.76 8.93
CA VAL A 72 5.98 -9.98 9.30
C VAL A 72 6.96 -9.79 8.13
N ALA A 73 7.25 -10.84 7.37
CA ALA A 73 8.17 -10.74 6.23
C ALA A 73 7.59 -9.86 5.10
N ILE A 74 6.29 -9.99 4.81
CA ILE A 74 5.60 -9.20 3.79
C ILE A 74 5.56 -7.73 4.23
N TYR A 75 5.22 -7.49 5.50
CA TYR A 75 5.17 -6.17 6.12
C TYR A 75 6.53 -5.45 6.01
N ASN A 76 7.62 -6.11 6.40
CA ASN A 76 8.95 -5.50 6.33
C ASN A 76 9.34 -5.13 4.89
N ALA A 77 9.06 -6.01 3.92
CA ALA A 77 9.35 -5.74 2.51
C ALA A 77 8.51 -4.58 1.95
N VAL A 78 7.23 -4.48 2.34
CA VAL A 78 6.36 -3.35 1.98
C VAL A 78 6.89 -2.05 2.60
N MET A 79 7.19 -2.05 3.90
CA MET A 79 7.70 -0.88 4.61
C MET A 79 8.99 -0.37 3.97
N GLU A 80 9.94 -1.26 3.70
CA GLU A 80 11.20 -0.92 3.04
C GLU A 80 10.96 -0.25 1.68
N ALA A 81 10.16 -0.88 0.81
CA ALA A 81 9.86 -0.37 -0.52
C ALA A 81 9.20 1.01 -0.49
N MET A 82 8.25 1.23 0.43
CA MET A 82 7.52 2.49 0.52
C MET A 82 8.39 3.60 1.11
N LEU A 83 9.07 3.35 2.24
CA LEU A 83 9.88 4.36 2.91
C LEU A 83 11.08 4.81 2.07
N GLN A 84 11.75 3.89 1.35
CA GLN A 84 12.86 4.23 0.46
C GLN A 84 12.43 5.13 -0.72
N ASN A 85 11.13 5.16 -1.03
CA ASN A 85 10.58 5.91 -2.17
C ASN A 85 9.76 7.15 -1.74
N GLY A 86 10.00 7.65 -0.53
CA GLY A 86 9.47 8.93 -0.05
C GLY A 86 8.04 8.87 0.50
N PHE A 87 7.46 7.67 0.64
CA PHE A 87 6.20 7.51 1.38
C PHE A 87 6.47 7.57 2.88
N ILE A 88 5.59 8.22 3.63
CA ILE A 88 5.71 8.39 5.08
C ILE A 88 4.57 7.62 5.74
N ARG A 89 4.87 6.71 6.66
CA ARG A 89 3.83 5.95 7.38
C ARG A 89 3.03 6.89 8.29
N ASP A 90 1.72 6.86 8.14
CA ASP A 90 0.75 7.65 8.91
C ASP A 90 0.05 6.82 9.99
N PHE A 91 -0.37 5.60 9.61
CA PHE A 91 -1.15 4.72 10.48
C PHE A 91 -0.89 3.26 10.16
N GLU A 92 -1.06 2.39 11.16
CA GLU A 92 -1.12 0.94 10.95
C GLU A 92 -2.03 0.28 11.99
N THR A 93 -2.64 -0.83 11.60
CA THR A 93 -3.38 -1.72 12.52
C THR A 93 -3.35 -3.14 12.01
N GLU A 94 -3.70 -4.10 12.86
CA GLU A 94 -3.73 -5.52 12.52
C GLU A 94 -4.85 -6.24 13.26
N MET A 95 -5.39 -7.28 12.62
CA MET A 95 -6.44 -8.12 13.17
C MET A 95 -6.40 -9.52 12.58
N HIS A 96 -7.00 -10.47 13.31
CA HIS A 96 -7.36 -11.76 12.77
C HIS A 96 -8.84 -11.70 12.33
N GLU A 97 -9.12 -12.11 11.11
CA GLU A 97 -10.48 -12.20 10.55
C GLU A 97 -11.04 -13.61 10.80
N ASP A 98 -11.92 -13.77 11.79
CA ASP A 98 -12.46 -15.09 12.16
C ASP A 98 -13.19 -15.80 11.00
N ASP A 99 -13.88 -15.04 10.14
CA ASP A 99 -14.66 -15.59 9.02
C ASP A 99 -13.78 -16.17 7.91
N THR A 100 -12.58 -15.61 7.70
CA THR A 100 -11.67 -16.00 6.61
C THR A 100 -10.46 -16.79 7.13
N GLY A 101 -10.17 -16.73 8.43
CA GLY A 101 -8.97 -17.26 9.07
C GLY A 101 -7.69 -16.50 8.68
N LEU A 102 -7.81 -15.29 8.14
CA LEU A 102 -6.67 -14.50 7.67
C LEU A 102 -6.22 -13.50 8.73
N ASN A 103 -4.91 -13.36 8.87
CA ASN A 103 -4.31 -12.19 9.48
C ASN A 103 -4.32 -11.06 8.45
N HIS A 104 -4.90 -9.92 8.83
CA HIS A 104 -5.00 -8.72 8.03
C HIS A 104 -4.17 -7.60 8.67
N LYS A 105 -3.15 -7.13 7.94
CA LYS A 105 -2.34 -5.97 8.32
C LYS A 105 -2.72 -4.80 7.40
N VAL A 106 -3.09 -3.68 8.00
CA VAL A 106 -3.41 -2.43 7.31
C VAL A 106 -2.28 -1.43 7.57
N ILE A 107 -1.79 -0.79 6.52
CA ILE A 107 -0.77 0.26 6.61
C ILE A 107 -1.22 1.44 5.76
N ARG A 108 -1.17 2.65 6.31
CA ARG A 108 -1.44 3.88 5.57
C ARG A 108 -0.18 4.74 5.47
N PHE A 109 -0.01 5.33 4.31
CA PHE A 109 1.08 6.23 3.99
C PHE A 109 0.56 7.55 3.44
N ASN A 110 1.33 8.60 3.71
CA ASN A 110 1.23 9.90 3.09
C ASN A 110 2.34 10.04 2.03
N TYR A 111 2.02 10.66 0.90
CA TYR A 111 2.98 10.99 -0.15
C TYR A 111 2.65 12.34 -0.76
N ASN A 112 3.64 13.23 -0.79
CA ASN A 112 3.49 14.55 -1.40
C ASN A 112 4.18 14.53 -2.77
N GLU A 113 3.43 14.86 -3.81
CA GLU A 113 3.94 15.11 -5.16
C GLU A 113 4.17 16.62 -5.32
N PHE A 114 5.41 16.99 -5.62
CA PHE A 114 5.85 18.35 -5.96
C PHE A 114 6.26 18.41 -7.44
#